data_AF-A0A9D6QJV1-F1
#
_entry.id   AF-A0A9D6QJV1-F1
#
_cell.length_a   1.000
_cell.length_b   1.000
_cell.length_c   1.000
_cell.angle_alpha   90.00
_cell.angle_beta   90.00
_cell.angle_gamma   90.00
#
_symmetry.space_group_name_H-M   'P 1'
#
loop_
_entity.id
_entity.type
_entity.pdbx_description
1 polymer ?
#
loop_
_entity_poly.entity_id
_entity_poly.type
_entity_poly.pdbx_seq_one_letter_code
_entity_poly.pdbx_strand_id
1 'polypeptide(L)'
;MPITPWSPWHLWLTQPQDGLPWTGWTHSLVFVVLFCALVDFVKLLIELLGRSEARRFTSDPQMVTAVIPCRNGARRLPGTIAELTRLLPAERILVVDDGSTDDTAAVAAELGCTVHRFAKSKGKAGAIHYAIHRVTTPYTLLLDDDTRLGGARLPTSLLSEDGFDGVAFHVLPDRRDRDGAHGNHFLGALQRYENGKSMEIGKRFHDVTHSVSCISGAAGLFRTGDLDALHHRHTGVFQAEDLQRTIVHLLERHRIVFANEPVWTVAPSTFGGWLRQRLTGWYPGLYHQAANFIRLLFRRGVSWRLRYEMAYNLYMLISDPLKTWSIVMIAATPALRWWGAAIYLAYLAFEIYPWWVVRTPGSDRRALAAATPAAATPPAYVGGQVRYWWFSDHNDLRDAIVYWVPGPFHVQLEYWDFVDHATLDQFRPEVGLHLRDRRKSVYTLQWRHERNQERFWAGTDQVVSDHVVARAEVSPIVASDSTLFVVSAGGDYYWTSWNFASATAIRDPREGGLWVFPLRVRLANEANDWVQATLAPASRGTIGWAFDVKQRWLKLGIERNSRYDFTRLDNTILTVGVEFPLSPEP
;
A
#
# COMPACT_ATOMS: atom_id res chain seq x y z
N MET A 1 7.56 21.98 57.79
CA MET A 1 7.68 21.07 56.63
C MET A 1 7.56 21.92 55.38
N PRO A 2 8.57 21.98 54.49
CA PRO A 2 8.40 22.64 53.22
C PRO A 2 7.55 21.74 52.32
N ILE A 3 6.48 22.30 51.76
CA ILE A 3 5.63 21.64 50.77
C ILE A 3 6.46 21.54 49.49
N THR A 4 6.94 20.35 49.15
CA THR A 4 7.53 20.09 47.84
C THR A 4 6.48 20.35 46.76
N PRO A 5 6.78 21.14 45.71
CA PRO A 5 5.84 21.40 44.65
C PRO A 5 5.57 20.09 43.90
N TRP A 6 4.31 19.66 43.88
CA TRP A 6 3.88 18.49 43.13
C TRP A 6 3.93 18.83 41.63
N SER A 7 5.07 18.54 41.01
CA SER A 7 5.27 18.68 39.57
C SER A 7 4.85 17.37 38.89
N PRO A 8 3.89 17.37 37.95
CA PRO A 8 3.51 16.16 37.21
C PRO A 8 4.70 15.53 36.45
N TRP A 9 5.77 16.30 36.23
CA TRP A 9 7.01 15.86 35.60
C TRP A 9 7.86 14.94 36.50
N HIS A 10 7.69 14.98 37.82
CA HIS A 10 8.47 14.14 38.74
C HIS A 10 8.15 12.64 38.60
N LEU A 11 6.91 12.31 38.26
CA LEU A 11 6.46 10.95 37.93
C LEU A 11 6.98 10.45 36.56
N TRP A 12 7.42 11.37 35.69
CA TRP A 12 7.95 11.07 34.35
C TRP A 12 9.47 10.84 34.34
N LEU A 13 10.19 11.36 35.34
CA LEU A 13 11.65 11.35 35.40
C LEU A 13 12.24 10.26 36.32
N THR A 14 11.41 9.57 37.11
CA THR A 14 11.88 8.52 38.02
C THR A 14 12.04 7.18 37.31
N GLN A 15 13.28 6.67 37.28
CA GLN A 15 13.58 5.29 36.92
C GLN A 15 12.97 4.32 37.94
N PRO A 16 12.47 3.15 37.52
CA PRO A 16 11.96 2.17 38.47
C PRO A 16 13.11 1.65 39.34
N GLN A 17 12.96 1.77 40.66
CA GLN A 17 13.73 0.93 41.59
C GLN A 17 13.28 -0.51 41.43
N ASP A 18 14.25 -1.41 41.56
CA ASP A 18 14.23 -2.84 41.22
C ASP A 18 12.90 -3.59 41.45
N GLY A 19 12.56 -4.42 40.45
CA GLY A 19 11.69 -5.59 40.67
C GLY A 19 10.18 -5.37 40.54
N LEU A 20 9.68 -5.13 39.33
CA LEU A 20 8.28 -5.44 38.99
C LEU A 20 8.22 -6.77 38.19
N PRO A 21 7.39 -7.75 38.57
CA PRO A 21 7.38 -9.10 38.00
C PRO A 21 6.82 -9.21 36.57
N TRP A 22 6.62 -8.08 35.88
CA TRP A 22 5.91 -7.97 34.59
C TRP A 22 6.83 -7.76 33.38
N THR A 23 8.15 -7.86 33.53
CA THR A 23 9.16 -7.58 32.49
C THR A 23 9.19 -8.61 31.34
N GLY A 24 8.67 -9.82 31.54
CA GLY A 24 8.65 -10.86 30.50
C GLY A 24 7.66 -10.59 29.36
N TRP A 25 6.48 -10.06 29.65
CA TRP A 25 5.37 -9.91 28.68
C TRP A 25 5.46 -8.63 27.83
N THR A 26 6.25 -7.66 28.29
CA THR A 26 6.31 -6.31 27.70
C THR A 26 7.10 -6.27 26.40
N HIS A 27 8.11 -7.12 26.23
CA HIS A 27 8.79 -7.33 24.95
C HIS A 27 7.82 -7.87 23.88
N SER A 28 6.95 -8.82 24.25
CA SER A 28 5.97 -9.42 23.34
C SER A 28 4.95 -8.42 22.80
N LEU A 29 4.55 -7.41 23.58
CA LEU A 29 3.63 -6.36 23.14
C LEU A 29 4.27 -5.40 22.12
N VAL A 30 5.57 -5.12 22.26
CA VAL A 30 6.33 -4.34 21.27
C VAL A 30 6.39 -5.09 19.92
N PHE A 31 6.61 -6.40 19.95
CA PHE A 31 6.57 -7.23 18.73
C PHE A 31 5.19 -7.22 18.06
N VAL A 32 4.09 -7.20 18.83
CA VAL A 32 2.73 -7.08 18.27
C VAL A 32 2.56 -5.75 17.53
N VAL A 33 3.02 -4.63 18.10
CA VAL A 33 2.93 -3.31 17.46
C VAL A 33 3.82 -3.23 16.21
N LEU A 34 5.06 -3.73 16.28
CA LEU A 34 5.97 -3.77 15.13
C LEU A 34 5.46 -4.67 14.01
N PHE A 35 4.84 -5.81 14.36
CA PHE A 35 4.21 -6.69 13.38
C PHE A 35 3.01 -6.03 12.70
N CYS A 36 2.19 -5.27 13.44
CA CYS A 36 1.10 -4.47 12.85
C CYS A 36 1.64 -3.42 11.87
N ALA A 37 2.69 -2.69 12.29
CA ALA A 37 3.36 -1.71 11.46
C ALA A 37 3.87 -2.35 10.16
N LEU A 38 4.50 -3.53 10.26
CA LEU A 38 5.03 -4.26 9.12
C LEU A 38 3.92 -4.73 8.16
N VAL A 39 2.79 -5.20 8.68
CA VAL A 39 1.68 -5.71 7.84
C VAL A 39 1.00 -4.59 7.06
N ASP A 40 0.67 -3.47 7.72
CA ASP A 40 0.11 -2.31 7.02
C ASP A 40 1.16 -1.66 6.09
N PHE A 41 2.44 -1.69 6.47
CA PHE A 41 3.55 -1.27 5.60
C PHE A 41 3.66 -2.14 4.34
N VAL A 42 3.48 -3.46 4.42
CA VAL A 42 3.50 -4.34 3.26
C VAL A 42 2.33 -4.06 2.31
N LYS A 43 1.10 -3.88 2.82
CA LYS A 43 -0.05 -3.48 1.97
C LYS A 43 0.20 -2.14 1.28
N LEU A 44 0.69 -1.17 2.05
CA LEU A 44 1.02 0.16 1.57
C LEU A 44 2.11 0.10 0.50
N LEU A 45 3.19 -0.64 0.74
CA LEU A 45 4.29 -0.82 -0.19
C LEU A 45 3.76 -1.42 -1.50
N ILE A 46 3.00 -2.51 -1.45
CA ILE A 46 2.43 -3.15 -2.65
C ILE A 46 1.52 -2.20 -3.44
N GLU A 47 0.69 -1.40 -2.76
CA GLU A 47 -0.22 -0.47 -3.45
C GLU A 47 0.50 0.78 -3.99
N LEU A 48 1.53 1.27 -3.30
CA LEU A 48 2.39 2.33 -3.84
C LEU A 48 3.12 1.87 -5.10
N LEU A 49 3.51 0.60 -5.14
CA LEU A 49 4.27 -0.05 -6.21
C LEU A 49 3.40 -0.51 -7.39
N GLY A 50 2.12 -0.82 -7.17
CA GLY A 50 1.28 -1.52 -8.15
C GLY A 50 -0.13 -0.98 -8.27
N ARG A 51 -0.30 0.34 -8.39
CA ARG A 51 -1.64 0.94 -8.55
C ARG A 51 -2.38 0.31 -9.74
N SER A 52 -3.50 -0.34 -9.44
CA SER A 52 -4.46 -0.79 -10.44
C SER A 52 -5.02 0.42 -11.18
N GLU A 53 -4.99 0.39 -12.52
CA GLU A 53 -5.68 1.38 -13.34
C GLU A 53 -7.17 1.43 -12.97
N ALA A 54 -7.77 2.62 -13.04
CA ALA A 54 -9.20 2.73 -12.82
C ALA A 54 -9.95 1.89 -13.87
N ARG A 55 -10.78 0.95 -13.41
CA ARG A 55 -11.58 0.11 -14.29
C ARG A 55 -12.45 0.98 -15.18
N ARG A 56 -12.37 0.76 -16.49
CA ARG A 56 -13.28 1.38 -17.46
C ARG A 56 -14.59 0.61 -17.48
N PHE A 57 -15.70 1.33 -17.51
CA PHE A 57 -17.04 0.77 -17.56
C PHE A 57 -18.00 1.74 -18.23
N THR A 58 -19.15 1.22 -18.63
CA THR A 58 -20.31 2.01 -19.06
C THR A 58 -21.43 1.90 -18.04
N SER A 59 -22.34 2.87 -18.09
CA SER A 59 -23.46 2.98 -17.16
C SER A 59 -24.77 2.90 -17.92
N ASP A 60 -25.59 1.95 -17.53
CA ASP A 60 -26.97 1.81 -17.97
C ASP A 60 -27.90 1.78 -16.74
N PRO A 61 -28.35 2.95 -16.27
CA PRO A 61 -29.27 3.02 -15.14
C PRO A 61 -30.60 2.29 -15.41
N GLN A 62 -30.94 1.98 -16.67
CA GLN A 62 -32.18 1.28 -16.97
C GLN A 62 -32.21 -0.16 -16.40
N MET A 63 -31.05 -0.72 -16.12
CA MET A 63 -30.85 -2.08 -15.61
C MET A 63 -30.83 -2.15 -14.08
N VAL A 64 -31.09 -1.04 -13.37
CA VAL A 64 -30.87 -0.93 -11.92
C VAL A 64 -32.16 -0.56 -11.18
N THR A 65 -32.36 -1.21 -10.03
CA THR A 65 -33.30 -0.79 -8.97
C THR A 65 -32.50 -0.49 -7.72
N ALA A 66 -32.74 0.67 -7.10
CA ALA A 66 -32.15 1.03 -5.82
C ALA A 66 -33.01 0.49 -4.68
N VAL A 67 -32.37 -0.12 -3.68
CA VAL A 67 -33.02 -0.63 -2.48
C VAL A 67 -32.44 0.11 -1.27
N ILE A 68 -33.31 0.81 -0.55
CA ILE A 68 -32.95 1.59 0.64
C ILE A 68 -33.67 1.00 1.86
N PRO A 69 -33.00 0.14 2.66
CA PRO A 69 -33.51 -0.23 3.97
C PRO A 69 -33.41 1.00 4.90
N CYS A 70 -34.52 1.40 5.50
CA CYS A 70 -34.58 2.65 6.26
C CYS A 70 -35.31 2.45 7.59
N ARG A 71 -34.80 3.06 8.66
CA ARG A 71 -35.47 3.13 9.96
C ARG A 71 -35.24 4.49 10.60
N ASN A 72 -36.33 5.22 10.85
CA ASN A 72 -36.29 6.58 11.39
C ASN A 72 -35.37 7.50 10.57
N GLY A 73 -35.60 7.52 9.25
CA GLY A 73 -34.80 8.23 8.26
C GLY A 73 -35.51 9.42 7.62
N ALA A 74 -36.70 9.82 8.10
CA ALA A 74 -37.53 10.87 7.48
C ALA A 74 -36.76 12.17 7.19
N ARG A 75 -35.76 12.51 8.02
CA ARG A 75 -34.91 13.68 7.83
C ARG A 75 -33.78 13.50 6.79
N ARG A 76 -33.19 12.30 6.69
CA ARG A 76 -31.99 12.05 5.86
C ARG A 76 -32.37 11.62 4.44
N LEU A 77 -33.39 10.78 4.36
CA LEU A 77 -33.86 10.11 3.16
C LEU A 77 -34.19 11.05 1.99
N PRO A 78 -34.84 12.23 2.18
CA PRO A 78 -35.21 13.10 1.06
C PRO A 78 -34.03 13.49 0.17
N GLY A 79 -32.90 13.82 0.78
CA GLY A 79 -31.76 14.25 -0.02
C GLY A 79 -31.00 13.08 -0.68
N THR A 80 -31.07 11.88 -0.11
CA THR A 80 -30.58 10.65 -0.75
C THR A 80 -31.42 10.34 -1.99
N ILE A 81 -32.75 10.38 -1.86
CA ILE A 81 -33.68 10.21 -2.97
C ILE A 81 -33.48 11.29 -4.03
N ALA A 82 -33.33 12.56 -3.66
CA ALA A 82 -33.14 13.67 -4.60
C ALA A 82 -31.87 13.55 -5.46
N GLU A 83 -30.83 12.85 -4.99
CA GLU A 83 -29.65 12.54 -5.80
C GLU A 83 -29.84 11.28 -6.64
N LEU A 84 -30.49 10.24 -6.09
CA LEU A 84 -30.83 9.02 -6.83
C LEU A 84 -31.76 9.30 -8.01
N THR A 85 -32.73 10.21 -7.86
CA THR A 85 -33.69 10.55 -8.93
C THR A 85 -33.06 11.23 -10.13
N ARG A 86 -31.78 11.66 -10.03
CA ARG A 86 -30.98 12.11 -11.18
C ARG A 86 -30.47 10.97 -12.04
N LEU A 87 -30.45 9.75 -11.51
CA LEU A 87 -29.92 8.55 -12.17
C LEU A 87 -31.03 7.54 -12.50
N LEU A 88 -32.01 7.41 -11.61
CA LEU A 88 -33.08 6.42 -11.69
C LEU A 88 -34.44 7.11 -11.58
N PRO A 89 -35.48 6.64 -12.28
CA PRO A 89 -36.84 7.09 -12.01
C PRO A 89 -37.25 6.73 -10.58
N ALA A 90 -38.06 7.57 -9.93
CA ALA A 90 -38.40 7.43 -8.51
C ALA A 90 -39.04 6.07 -8.20
N GLU A 91 -39.83 5.53 -9.13
CA GLU A 91 -40.52 4.25 -9.02
C GLU A 91 -39.55 3.06 -8.89
N ARG A 92 -38.30 3.20 -9.35
CA ARG A 92 -37.21 2.21 -9.21
C ARG A 92 -36.36 2.41 -7.96
N ILE A 93 -36.80 3.27 -7.06
CA ILE A 93 -36.23 3.39 -5.72
C ILE A 93 -37.21 2.70 -4.78
N LEU A 94 -36.84 1.50 -4.33
CA LEU A 94 -37.58 0.73 -3.35
C LEU A 94 -37.08 1.05 -1.94
N VAL A 95 -37.87 1.84 -1.21
CA VAL A 95 -37.64 2.11 0.21
C VAL A 95 -38.33 1.05 1.04
N VAL A 96 -37.58 0.34 1.87
CA VAL A 96 -38.14 -0.61 2.84
C VAL A 96 -38.02 -0.01 4.23
N ASP A 97 -39.13 0.55 4.72
CA ASP A 97 -39.27 1.07 6.07
C ASP A 97 -39.35 -0.09 7.08
N ASP A 98 -38.31 -0.23 7.89
CA ASP A 98 -38.13 -1.26 8.91
C ASP A 98 -38.87 -0.95 10.23
N GLY A 99 -40.14 -0.55 10.11
CA GLY A 99 -41.00 -0.25 11.26
C GLY A 99 -40.63 1.05 11.97
N SER A 100 -40.44 2.12 11.21
CA SER A 100 -40.16 3.47 11.71
C SER A 100 -41.31 4.00 12.57
N THR A 101 -40.93 4.85 13.53
CA THR A 101 -41.84 5.59 14.42
C THR A 101 -42.05 7.04 13.97
N ASP A 102 -41.31 7.48 12.96
CA ASP A 102 -41.47 8.78 12.31
C ASP A 102 -42.13 8.62 10.92
N ASP A 103 -42.23 9.72 10.17
CA ASP A 103 -42.91 9.78 8.87
C ASP A 103 -42.07 9.21 7.70
N THR A 104 -41.09 8.34 7.95
CA THR A 104 -40.17 7.81 6.93
C THR A 104 -40.89 7.26 5.69
N ALA A 105 -41.90 6.40 5.88
CA ALA A 105 -42.65 5.83 4.77
C ALA A 105 -43.48 6.86 4.00
N ALA A 106 -44.08 7.83 4.70
CA ALA A 106 -44.89 8.89 4.07
C ALA A 106 -44.00 9.79 3.21
N VAL A 107 -42.88 10.24 3.75
CA VAL A 107 -41.88 11.06 3.06
C VAL A 107 -41.35 10.35 1.79
N ALA A 108 -41.06 9.05 1.88
CA ALA A 108 -40.61 8.28 0.71
C ALA A 108 -41.69 8.19 -0.37
N ALA A 109 -42.95 7.98 0.02
CA ALA A 109 -44.08 7.89 -0.92
C ALA A 109 -44.37 9.23 -1.59
N GLU A 110 -44.29 10.34 -0.86
CA GLU A 110 -44.45 11.71 -1.41
C GLU A 110 -43.39 12.05 -2.46
N LEU A 111 -42.20 11.45 -2.35
CA LEU A 111 -41.12 11.61 -3.34
C LEU A 111 -41.25 10.66 -4.55
N GLY A 112 -42.36 9.91 -4.65
CA GLY A 112 -42.66 9.02 -5.78
C GLY A 112 -41.95 7.67 -5.71
N CYS A 113 -41.32 7.32 -4.57
CA CYS A 113 -40.67 6.03 -4.42
C CYS A 113 -41.66 4.89 -4.23
N THR A 114 -41.23 3.68 -4.60
CA THR A 114 -41.94 2.46 -4.18
C THR A 114 -41.62 2.22 -2.71
N VAL A 115 -42.63 2.11 -1.85
CA VAL A 115 -42.43 1.97 -0.40
C VAL A 115 -43.06 0.69 0.12
N HIS A 116 -42.30 -0.06 0.92
CA HIS A 116 -42.85 -1.09 1.78
C HIS A 116 -42.54 -0.78 3.23
N ARG A 117 -43.55 -0.88 4.11
CA ARG A 117 -43.38 -0.69 5.54
C ARG A 117 -43.69 -1.96 6.31
N PHE A 118 -42.75 -2.39 7.16
CA PHE A 118 -43.02 -3.43 8.13
C PHE A 118 -43.80 -2.90 9.34
N ALA A 119 -44.69 -3.73 9.88
CA ALA A 119 -45.39 -3.42 11.12
C ALA A 119 -44.47 -3.43 12.35
N LYS A 120 -43.37 -4.21 12.30
CA LYS A 120 -42.33 -4.31 13.34
C LYS A 120 -40.97 -4.42 12.67
N SER A 121 -39.94 -3.86 13.31
CA SER A 121 -38.57 -3.93 12.82
C SER A 121 -38.08 -5.38 12.72
N LYS A 122 -37.48 -5.69 11.56
CA LYS A 122 -36.82 -6.94 11.17
C LYS A 122 -35.33 -6.73 10.87
N GLY A 123 -34.83 -5.51 11.02
CA GLY A 123 -33.43 -5.15 10.78
C GLY A 123 -33.11 -4.94 9.30
N LYS A 124 -31.95 -4.33 9.03
CA LYS A 124 -31.46 -4.02 7.67
C LYS A 124 -31.43 -5.25 6.76
N ALA A 125 -30.94 -6.38 7.26
CA ALA A 125 -30.91 -7.64 6.50
C ALA A 125 -32.31 -8.11 6.10
N GLY A 126 -33.28 -8.07 7.03
CA GLY A 126 -34.66 -8.45 6.75
C GLY A 126 -35.33 -7.55 5.73
N ALA A 127 -35.05 -6.24 5.78
CA ALA A 127 -35.51 -5.28 4.79
C ALA A 127 -34.93 -5.56 3.38
N ILE A 128 -33.63 -5.86 3.30
CA ILE A 128 -32.97 -6.24 2.04
C ILE A 128 -33.55 -7.57 1.50
N HIS A 129 -33.73 -8.58 2.35
CA HIS A 129 -34.31 -9.87 1.93
C HIS A 129 -35.73 -9.71 1.36
N TYR A 130 -36.54 -8.85 1.98
CA TYR A 130 -37.87 -8.54 1.44
C TYR A 130 -37.81 -7.88 0.05
N ALA A 131 -36.85 -6.97 -0.13
CA ALA A 131 -36.69 -6.22 -1.37
C ALA A 131 -36.19 -7.08 -2.52
N ILE A 132 -35.21 -7.96 -2.30
CA ILE A 132 -34.55 -8.74 -3.35
C ILE A 132 -35.56 -9.52 -4.21
N HIS A 133 -36.56 -10.16 -3.60
CA HIS A 133 -37.60 -10.91 -4.32
C HIS A 133 -38.56 -10.04 -5.15
N ARG A 134 -38.48 -8.71 -5.04
CA ARG A 134 -39.35 -7.75 -5.75
C ARG A 134 -38.59 -6.92 -6.77
N VAL A 135 -37.26 -6.97 -6.74
CA VAL A 135 -36.44 -6.32 -7.76
C VAL A 135 -36.49 -7.18 -9.02
N THR A 136 -37.01 -6.60 -10.11
CA THR A 136 -37.11 -7.27 -11.41
C THR A 136 -35.98 -6.89 -12.36
N THR A 137 -35.21 -5.85 -12.03
CA THR A 137 -34.08 -5.42 -12.85
C THR A 137 -32.87 -6.34 -12.64
N PRO A 138 -32.00 -6.51 -13.66
CA PRO A 138 -30.83 -7.39 -13.56
C PRO A 138 -29.86 -7.03 -12.44
N TYR A 139 -29.78 -5.74 -12.09
CA TYR A 139 -28.89 -5.24 -11.05
C TYR A 139 -29.65 -4.57 -9.92
N THR A 140 -29.15 -4.76 -8.71
CA THR A 140 -29.66 -4.14 -7.47
C THR A 140 -28.58 -3.25 -6.89
N LEU A 141 -28.91 -1.97 -6.67
CA LEU A 141 -28.09 -1.03 -5.92
C LEU A 141 -28.56 -1.03 -4.47
N LEU A 142 -27.79 -1.62 -3.56
CA LEU A 142 -28.02 -1.51 -2.12
C LEU A 142 -27.42 -0.20 -1.62
N LEU A 143 -28.21 0.62 -0.93
CA LEU A 143 -27.81 1.94 -0.48
C LEU A 143 -28.34 2.27 0.92
N ASP A 144 -27.53 2.92 1.77
CA ASP A 144 -28.01 3.43 3.07
C ASP A 144 -28.87 4.70 2.93
N ASP A 145 -29.76 4.94 3.89
CA ASP A 145 -30.70 6.07 3.89
C ASP A 145 -30.04 7.46 3.94
N ASP A 146 -28.75 7.49 4.27
CA ASP A 146 -27.93 8.69 4.43
C ASP A 146 -26.83 8.82 3.37
N THR A 147 -26.80 7.93 2.38
CA THR A 147 -25.77 7.94 1.34
C THR A 147 -26.10 8.91 0.22
N ARG A 148 -25.11 9.68 -0.19
CA ARG A 148 -25.16 10.62 -1.31
C ARG A 148 -24.31 10.08 -2.45
N LEU A 149 -24.85 10.13 -3.66
CA LEU A 149 -24.16 9.67 -4.87
C LEU A 149 -23.40 10.79 -5.56
N GLY A 150 -23.67 12.07 -5.25
CA GLY A 150 -23.00 13.22 -5.84
C GLY A 150 -23.09 13.26 -7.37
N GLY A 151 -22.09 12.66 -8.04
CA GLY A 151 -22.03 12.44 -9.48
C GLY A 151 -21.52 11.04 -9.87
N ALA A 152 -21.59 10.09 -8.95
CA ALA A 152 -21.14 8.72 -9.14
C ALA A 152 -21.91 8.05 -10.29
N ARG A 153 -21.16 7.39 -11.17
CA ARG A 153 -21.72 6.58 -12.24
C ARG A 153 -21.98 5.16 -11.76
N LEU A 154 -23.01 4.51 -12.29
CA LEU A 154 -23.34 3.12 -11.96
C LEU A 154 -22.60 2.17 -12.90
N PRO A 155 -21.62 1.36 -12.45
CA PRO A 155 -20.76 0.58 -13.32
C PRO A 155 -21.41 -0.73 -13.78
N THR A 156 -22.54 -0.63 -14.49
CA THR A 156 -23.37 -1.80 -14.85
C THR A 156 -22.68 -2.75 -15.82
N SER A 157 -21.82 -2.25 -16.72
CA SER A 157 -21.09 -3.12 -17.64
C SER A 157 -20.11 -4.06 -16.94
N LEU A 158 -19.66 -3.71 -15.73
CA LEU A 158 -18.84 -4.59 -14.91
C LEU A 158 -19.63 -5.82 -14.42
N LEU A 159 -20.96 -5.78 -14.40
CA LEU A 159 -21.83 -6.87 -13.98
C LEU A 159 -22.50 -7.64 -15.13
N SER A 160 -22.10 -7.37 -16.39
CA SER A 160 -22.50 -8.14 -17.57
C SER A 160 -22.23 -9.64 -17.40
N GLU A 161 -22.83 -10.52 -18.20
CA GLU A 161 -22.82 -11.99 -18.01
C GLU A 161 -21.41 -12.57 -17.76
N ASP A 162 -20.41 -12.17 -18.55
CA ASP A 162 -19.00 -12.58 -18.39
C ASP A 162 -18.21 -11.75 -17.34
N GLY A 163 -18.84 -10.69 -16.83
CA GLY A 163 -18.31 -9.76 -15.85
C GLY A 163 -18.33 -10.27 -14.41
N PHE A 164 -18.26 -9.35 -13.48
CA PHE A 164 -18.17 -9.58 -12.05
C PHE A 164 -19.56 -9.71 -11.41
N ASP A 165 -19.59 -10.11 -10.16
CA ASP A 165 -20.83 -10.45 -9.43
C ASP A 165 -21.26 -9.31 -8.47
N GLY A 166 -20.28 -8.52 -8.01
CA GLY A 166 -20.51 -7.36 -7.16
C GLY A 166 -19.46 -6.25 -7.37
N VAL A 167 -19.89 -5.00 -7.17
CA VAL A 167 -19.05 -3.82 -7.29
C VAL A 167 -19.13 -2.96 -6.03
N ALA A 168 -17.97 -2.73 -5.43
CA ALA A 168 -17.77 -1.77 -4.35
C ALA A 168 -17.51 -0.36 -4.89
N PHE A 169 -18.09 0.64 -4.24
CA PHE A 169 -17.84 2.06 -4.50
C PHE A 169 -16.77 2.65 -3.58
N HIS A 170 -16.25 3.82 -3.95
CA HIS A 170 -15.32 4.58 -3.13
C HIS A 170 -16.09 5.43 -2.12
N VAL A 171 -16.41 4.84 -0.97
CA VAL A 171 -17.22 5.48 0.07
C VAL A 171 -16.37 6.40 0.95
N LEU A 172 -16.80 7.63 1.22
CA LEU A 172 -16.13 8.54 2.16
C LEU A 172 -17.16 9.32 2.98
N PRO A 173 -16.89 9.66 4.25
CA PRO A 173 -17.73 10.60 4.99
C PRO A 173 -17.78 11.96 4.29
N ASP A 174 -18.97 12.55 4.10
CA ASP A 174 -19.11 13.87 3.50
C ASP A 174 -18.41 14.94 4.33
N ARG A 175 -17.80 15.95 3.69
CA ARG A 175 -17.18 17.10 4.38
C ARG A 175 -18.18 18.24 4.57
N ARG A 176 -19.26 18.25 3.79
CA ARG A 176 -20.25 19.33 3.80
C ARG A 176 -21.09 19.21 5.06
N ASP A 177 -21.08 20.27 5.86
CA ASP A 177 -21.93 20.39 7.05
C ASP A 177 -23.30 20.94 6.64
N ARG A 178 -24.07 20.14 5.87
CA ARG A 178 -25.39 20.55 5.36
C ARG A 178 -26.42 19.46 5.67
N ASP A 179 -27.59 19.88 6.16
CA ASP A 179 -28.77 19.04 6.40
C ASP A 179 -28.53 17.79 7.28
N GLY A 180 -27.62 17.88 8.25
CA GLY A 180 -27.38 16.83 9.25
C GLY A 180 -26.24 15.86 8.92
N ALA A 181 -25.57 15.99 7.77
CA ALA A 181 -24.31 15.33 7.50
C ALA A 181 -23.18 16.08 8.24
N HIS A 182 -22.74 15.56 9.39
CA HIS A 182 -21.65 16.18 10.15
C HIS A 182 -20.35 15.50 9.72
N GLY A 183 -19.43 16.28 9.13
CA GLY A 183 -18.13 15.71 8.72
C GLY A 183 -16.96 16.66 8.76
N ASN A 184 -17.19 17.95 9.02
CA ASN A 184 -16.13 18.93 9.25
C ASN A 184 -15.70 19.05 10.72
N HIS A 185 -15.93 18.01 11.52
CA HIS A 185 -15.48 17.91 12.91
C HIS A 185 -14.42 16.80 13.05
N PHE A 186 -13.69 16.80 14.17
CA PHE A 186 -12.57 15.88 14.40
C PHE A 186 -12.93 14.40 14.14
N LEU A 187 -14.03 13.90 14.70
CA LEU A 187 -14.47 12.51 14.50
C LEU A 187 -14.81 12.19 13.04
N GLY A 188 -15.39 13.16 12.30
CA GLY A 188 -15.68 13.00 10.87
C GLY A 188 -14.41 12.95 10.03
N ALA A 189 -13.42 13.78 10.37
CA ALA A 189 -12.10 13.74 9.76
C ALA A 189 -11.37 12.41 10.04
N LEU A 190 -11.47 11.90 11.28
CA LEU A 190 -10.90 10.61 11.67
C LEU A 190 -11.56 9.45 10.89
N GLN A 191 -12.90 9.39 10.87
CA GLN A 191 -13.62 8.37 10.12
C GLN A 191 -13.33 8.46 8.62
N ARG A 192 -13.16 9.67 8.10
CA ARG A 192 -12.79 9.88 6.70
C ARG A 192 -11.40 9.38 6.39
N TYR A 193 -10.46 9.52 7.30
CA TYR A 193 -9.14 8.93 7.16
C TYR A 193 -9.22 7.40 7.11
N GLU A 194 -9.92 6.77 8.05
CA GLU A 194 -10.07 5.30 8.08
C GLU A 194 -10.71 4.76 6.80
N ASN A 195 -11.79 5.41 6.37
CA ASN A 195 -12.48 5.09 5.13
C ASN A 195 -11.54 5.30 3.93
N GLY A 196 -10.84 6.44 3.85
CA GLY A 196 -9.87 6.70 2.79
C GLY A 196 -8.77 5.65 2.70
N LYS A 197 -8.18 5.24 3.84
CA LYS A 197 -7.19 4.16 3.92
C LYS A 197 -7.77 2.84 3.38
N SER A 198 -8.97 2.48 3.83
CA SER A 198 -9.65 1.25 3.39
C SER A 198 -9.94 1.23 1.89
N MET A 199 -10.40 2.36 1.32
CA MET A 199 -10.81 2.45 -0.09
C MET A 199 -9.60 2.48 -1.02
N GLU A 200 -8.59 3.28 -0.70
CA GLU A 200 -7.46 3.51 -1.59
C GLU A 200 -6.32 2.52 -1.42
N ILE A 201 -6.20 1.86 -0.26
CA ILE A 201 -5.20 0.81 -0.05
C ILE A 201 -5.87 -0.55 -0.03
N GLY A 202 -6.84 -0.75 0.86
CA GLY A 202 -7.49 -2.04 1.04
C GLY A 202 -8.21 -2.55 -0.21
N LYS A 203 -9.18 -1.77 -0.72
CA LYS A 203 -10.01 -2.22 -1.85
C LYS A 203 -9.22 -2.32 -3.14
N ARG A 204 -8.27 -1.41 -3.40
CA ARG A 204 -7.37 -1.52 -4.56
C ARG A 204 -6.47 -2.74 -4.47
N PHE A 205 -5.94 -3.04 -3.29
CA PHE A 205 -5.18 -4.27 -3.06
C PHE A 205 -6.02 -5.51 -3.38
N HIS A 206 -7.30 -5.56 -2.99
CA HIS A 206 -8.15 -6.71 -3.29
C HIS A 206 -8.64 -6.77 -4.75
N ASP A 207 -8.86 -5.61 -5.38
CA ASP A 207 -9.46 -5.50 -6.70
C ASP A 207 -8.64 -6.17 -7.79
N VAL A 208 -7.31 -6.14 -7.71
CA VAL A 208 -6.40 -6.81 -8.66
C VAL A 208 -6.69 -8.31 -8.77
N THR A 209 -7.16 -8.93 -7.69
CA THR A 209 -7.53 -10.36 -7.66
C THR A 209 -9.05 -10.58 -7.64
N HIS A 210 -9.84 -9.56 -7.95
CA HIS A 210 -11.30 -9.59 -7.99
C HIS A 210 -11.93 -10.14 -6.70
N SER A 211 -11.34 -9.76 -5.56
CA SER A 211 -11.67 -10.37 -4.27
C SER A 211 -11.87 -9.32 -3.18
N VAL A 212 -12.51 -8.19 -3.51
CA VAL A 212 -12.82 -7.13 -2.53
C VAL A 212 -13.57 -7.73 -1.35
N SER A 213 -12.96 -7.67 -0.16
CA SER A 213 -13.41 -8.41 1.03
C SER A 213 -14.66 -7.83 1.69
N CYS A 214 -14.97 -6.57 1.40
CA CYS A 214 -16.13 -5.86 1.92
C CYS A 214 -16.67 -4.86 0.88
N ILE A 215 -17.89 -5.04 0.41
CA ILE A 215 -18.69 -3.98 -0.21
C ILE A 215 -19.36 -3.23 0.94
N SER A 216 -19.12 -1.93 1.05
CA SER A 216 -19.61 -1.15 2.19
C SER A 216 -21.12 -0.94 2.07
N GLY A 217 -21.82 -1.01 3.20
CA GLY A 217 -23.28 -0.86 3.28
C GLY A 217 -23.81 0.48 2.76
N ALA A 218 -22.96 1.51 2.65
CA ALA A 218 -23.32 2.80 2.09
C ALA A 218 -23.72 2.69 0.61
N ALA A 219 -22.94 1.96 -0.21
CA ALA A 219 -23.29 1.70 -1.60
C ALA A 219 -22.61 0.43 -2.14
N GLY A 220 -23.42 -0.44 -2.73
CA GLY A 220 -22.96 -1.64 -3.42
C GLY A 220 -23.87 -2.01 -4.58
N LEU A 221 -23.29 -2.31 -5.74
CA LEU A 221 -24.03 -2.77 -6.91
C LEU A 221 -23.81 -4.28 -7.08
N PHE A 222 -24.90 -5.02 -7.23
CA PHE A 222 -24.87 -6.49 -7.31
C PHE A 222 -25.74 -6.99 -8.45
N ARG A 223 -25.43 -8.18 -8.96
CA ARG A 223 -26.40 -8.95 -9.74
C ARG A 223 -27.58 -9.34 -8.85
N THR A 224 -28.79 -9.04 -9.29
CA THR A 224 -30.01 -9.37 -8.55
C THR A 224 -30.14 -10.88 -8.34
N GLY A 225 -29.78 -11.67 -9.35
CA GLY A 225 -29.79 -13.14 -9.26
C GLY A 225 -28.87 -13.69 -8.18
N ASP A 226 -27.67 -13.12 -7.99
CA ASP A 226 -26.73 -13.58 -6.96
C ASP A 226 -27.22 -13.19 -5.55
N LEU A 227 -27.79 -11.99 -5.41
CA LEU A 227 -28.43 -11.58 -4.15
C LEU A 227 -29.58 -12.52 -3.78
N ASP A 228 -30.42 -12.88 -4.74
CA ASP A 228 -31.53 -13.81 -4.54
C ASP A 228 -31.05 -15.24 -4.28
N ALA A 229 -29.98 -15.69 -4.93
CA ALA A 229 -29.41 -17.01 -4.68
C ALA A 229 -28.77 -17.11 -3.29
N LEU A 230 -28.20 -16.03 -2.76
CA LEU A 230 -27.35 -16.08 -1.55
C LEU A 230 -27.98 -15.52 -0.28
N HIS A 231 -29.13 -14.83 -0.37
CA HIS A 231 -29.75 -14.17 0.81
C HIS A 231 -29.98 -15.13 1.99
N HIS A 232 -30.36 -16.38 1.73
CA HIS A 232 -30.67 -17.37 2.77
C HIS A 232 -29.45 -17.80 3.61
N ARG A 233 -28.22 -17.52 3.13
CA ARG A 233 -26.98 -17.77 3.88
C ARG A 233 -26.60 -16.62 4.82
N HIS A 234 -27.30 -15.51 4.72
CA HIS A 234 -27.10 -14.36 5.58
C HIS A 234 -27.87 -14.53 6.89
N THR A 235 -27.21 -14.44 8.05
CA THR A 235 -27.87 -14.67 9.35
C THR A 235 -28.85 -13.56 9.71
N GLY A 236 -28.54 -12.32 9.33
CA GLY A 236 -29.38 -11.15 9.57
C GLY A 236 -29.43 -10.69 11.02
N VAL A 237 -28.56 -11.23 11.87
CA VAL A 237 -28.54 -10.97 13.32
C VAL A 237 -27.68 -9.76 13.68
N PHE A 238 -26.61 -9.49 12.92
CA PHE A 238 -25.62 -8.47 13.24
C PHE A 238 -25.71 -7.26 12.30
N GLN A 239 -25.31 -6.08 12.79
CA GLN A 239 -25.33 -4.82 12.04
C GLN A 239 -24.34 -4.79 10.84
N ALA A 240 -23.26 -5.56 10.86
CA ALA A 240 -22.27 -5.68 9.76
C ALA A 240 -22.71 -6.66 8.66
N GLU A 241 -23.97 -6.53 8.26
CA GLU A 241 -24.63 -7.32 7.22
C GLU A 241 -23.87 -7.26 5.88
N ASP A 242 -23.36 -6.09 5.54
CA ASP A 242 -22.62 -5.79 4.32
C ASP A 242 -21.31 -6.60 4.19
N LEU A 243 -20.52 -6.65 5.28
CA LEU A 243 -19.34 -7.50 5.36
C LEU A 243 -19.73 -8.98 5.24
N GLN A 244 -20.77 -9.40 5.96
CA GLN A 244 -21.19 -10.79 5.92
C GLN A 244 -21.66 -11.21 4.52
N ARG A 245 -22.49 -10.39 3.87
CA ARG A 245 -22.94 -10.56 2.49
C ARG A 245 -21.77 -10.71 1.53
N THR A 246 -20.78 -9.83 1.65
CA THR A 246 -19.58 -9.87 0.78
C THR A 246 -18.79 -11.16 0.98
N ILE A 247 -18.57 -11.58 2.22
CA ILE A 247 -17.84 -12.81 2.54
C ILE A 247 -18.60 -14.06 2.07
N VAL A 248 -19.93 -14.07 2.15
CA VAL A 248 -20.76 -15.15 1.59
C VAL A 248 -20.59 -15.26 0.08
N HIS A 249 -20.58 -14.13 -0.65
CA HIS A 249 -20.31 -14.13 -2.10
C HIS A 249 -18.93 -14.71 -2.41
N LEU A 250 -17.89 -14.29 -1.69
CA LEU A 250 -16.52 -14.80 -1.87
C LEU A 250 -16.41 -16.29 -1.54
N LEU A 251 -17.15 -16.78 -0.53
CA LEU A 251 -17.23 -18.22 -0.24
C LEU A 251 -17.86 -18.98 -1.41
N GLU A 252 -18.82 -18.41 -2.12
CA GLU A 252 -19.41 -19.02 -3.31
C GLU A 252 -18.63 -18.73 -4.61
N ARG A 253 -17.38 -18.28 -4.50
CA ARG A 253 -16.45 -18.01 -5.62
C ARG A 253 -16.88 -16.86 -6.55
N HIS A 254 -17.81 -16.02 -6.12
CA HIS A 254 -18.14 -14.81 -6.84
C HIS A 254 -16.96 -13.83 -6.81
N ARG A 255 -16.81 -13.08 -7.91
CA ARG A 255 -15.78 -12.10 -8.17
C ARG A 255 -16.30 -10.72 -7.82
N ILE A 256 -15.60 -10.04 -6.94
CA ILE A 256 -16.00 -8.73 -6.42
C ILE A 256 -14.92 -7.71 -6.71
N VAL A 257 -15.31 -6.62 -7.38
CA VAL A 257 -14.40 -5.58 -7.86
C VAL A 257 -14.69 -4.22 -7.23
N PHE A 258 -13.78 -3.29 -7.44
CA PHE A 258 -13.87 -1.92 -6.95
C PHE A 258 -13.98 -0.94 -8.12
N ALA A 259 -15.02 -0.11 -8.09
CA ALA A 259 -15.15 1.06 -8.95
C ALA A 259 -14.74 2.31 -8.17
N ASN A 260 -13.81 3.09 -8.73
CA ASN A 260 -13.33 4.33 -8.11
C ASN A 260 -14.32 5.50 -8.31
N GLU A 261 -15.59 5.25 -8.07
CA GLU A 261 -16.67 6.24 -8.11
C GLU A 261 -16.94 6.69 -6.67
N PRO A 262 -16.69 7.97 -6.34
CA PRO A 262 -16.86 8.48 -4.99
C PRO A 262 -18.34 8.46 -4.62
N VAL A 263 -18.66 7.99 -3.41
CA VAL A 263 -19.97 8.10 -2.78
C VAL A 263 -19.80 8.59 -1.35
N TRP A 264 -20.76 9.32 -0.82
CA TRP A 264 -20.61 10.05 0.43
C TRP A 264 -21.57 9.51 1.49
N THR A 265 -21.09 9.29 2.71
CA THR A 265 -21.90 8.81 3.85
C THR A 265 -21.80 9.78 5.02
N VAL A 266 -22.62 9.61 6.06
CA VAL A 266 -22.60 10.46 7.25
C VAL A 266 -21.81 9.78 8.36
N ALA A 267 -20.82 10.48 8.92
CA ALA A 267 -20.09 10.00 10.09
C ALA A 267 -20.80 10.40 11.40
N PRO A 268 -20.64 9.63 12.49
CA PRO A 268 -21.15 10.03 13.79
C PRO A 268 -20.51 11.34 14.27
N SER A 269 -21.35 12.32 14.66
CA SER A 269 -20.90 13.62 15.17
C SER A 269 -20.46 13.61 16.63
N THR A 270 -20.96 12.64 17.40
CA THR A 270 -20.71 12.53 18.85
C THR A 270 -19.81 11.35 19.17
N PHE A 271 -18.98 11.50 20.22
CA PHE A 271 -18.11 10.43 20.69
C PHE A 271 -18.89 9.17 21.11
N GLY A 272 -20.04 9.34 21.77
CA GLY A 272 -20.90 8.23 22.15
C GLY A 272 -21.49 7.48 20.95
N GLY A 273 -21.90 8.21 19.90
CA GLY A 273 -22.37 7.61 18.64
C GLY A 273 -21.26 6.85 17.93
N TRP A 274 -20.07 7.46 17.85
CA TRP A 274 -18.87 6.85 17.28
C TRP A 274 -18.46 5.56 18.02
N LEU A 275 -18.45 5.58 19.36
CA LEU A 275 -18.10 4.41 20.17
C LEU A 275 -19.14 3.29 20.00
N ARG A 276 -20.43 3.63 20.00
CA ARG A 276 -21.53 2.66 19.79
C ARG A 276 -21.43 1.99 18.43
N GLN A 277 -21.18 2.77 17.37
CA GLN A 277 -21.01 2.24 16.00
C GLN A 277 -19.94 1.14 15.96
N ARG A 278 -18.81 1.34 16.65
CA ARG A 278 -17.72 0.36 16.68
C ARG A 278 -18.04 -0.84 17.56
N LEU A 279 -18.32 -0.60 18.83
CA LEU A 279 -18.42 -1.67 19.83
C LEU A 279 -19.66 -2.54 19.67
N THR A 280 -20.77 -1.94 19.22
CA THR A 280 -22.06 -2.66 19.08
C THR A 280 -22.45 -2.93 17.63
N GLY A 281 -21.86 -2.20 16.68
CA GLY A 281 -22.10 -2.40 15.25
C GLY A 281 -21.01 -3.26 14.59
N TRP A 282 -19.83 -2.68 14.40
CA TRP A 282 -18.79 -3.26 13.53
C TRP A 282 -18.06 -4.45 14.13
N TYR A 283 -17.53 -4.31 15.36
CA TYR A 283 -16.73 -5.37 15.99
C TYR A 283 -17.49 -6.69 16.14
N PRO A 284 -18.72 -6.71 16.70
CA PRO A 284 -19.47 -7.97 16.83
C PRO A 284 -19.67 -8.69 15.49
N GLY A 285 -19.95 -7.92 14.43
CA GLY A 285 -20.04 -8.46 13.08
C GLY A 285 -18.72 -9.03 12.55
N LEU A 286 -17.60 -8.36 12.82
CA LEU A 286 -16.27 -8.86 12.47
C LEU A 286 -15.94 -10.17 13.22
N TYR A 287 -16.20 -10.23 14.53
CA TYR A 287 -16.02 -11.46 15.34
C TYR A 287 -16.87 -12.61 14.82
N HIS A 288 -18.13 -12.33 14.44
CA HIS A 288 -19.02 -13.34 13.86
C HIS A 288 -18.44 -13.98 12.59
N GLN A 289 -17.65 -13.22 11.82
CA GLN A 289 -17.06 -13.68 10.57
C GLN A 289 -15.75 -14.46 10.74
N ALA A 290 -15.21 -14.62 11.96
CA ALA A 290 -13.95 -15.32 12.21
C ALA A 290 -13.90 -16.73 11.59
N ALA A 291 -14.97 -17.53 11.76
CA ALA A 291 -15.04 -18.87 11.17
C ALA A 291 -15.03 -18.83 9.62
N ASN A 292 -15.66 -17.82 9.02
CA ASN A 292 -15.68 -17.63 7.57
C ASN A 292 -14.32 -17.16 7.04
N PHE A 293 -13.59 -16.34 7.81
CA PHE A 293 -12.21 -15.97 7.49
C PHE A 293 -11.29 -17.18 7.47
N ILE A 294 -11.39 -18.07 8.47
CA ILE A 294 -10.63 -19.34 8.50
C ILE A 294 -10.99 -20.20 7.29
N ARG A 295 -12.29 -20.32 6.95
CA ARG A 295 -12.72 -21.06 5.76
C ARG A 295 -12.09 -20.52 4.48
N LEU A 296 -12.13 -19.20 4.27
CA LEU A 296 -11.53 -18.57 3.09
C LEU A 296 -10.00 -18.73 3.06
N LEU A 297 -9.34 -18.69 4.22
CA LEU A 297 -7.89 -18.85 4.34
C LEU A 297 -7.40 -20.20 3.79
N PHE A 298 -8.12 -21.29 4.08
CA PHE A 298 -7.74 -22.65 3.69
C PHE A 298 -8.47 -23.18 2.45
N ARG A 299 -9.41 -22.44 1.87
CA ARG A 299 -10.16 -22.88 0.68
C ARG A 299 -9.27 -22.86 -0.57
N ARG A 300 -9.44 -23.89 -1.41
CA ARG A 300 -8.75 -24.02 -2.70
C ARG A 300 -9.30 -23.04 -3.75
N GLY A 301 -8.41 -22.43 -4.53
CA GLY A 301 -8.75 -21.46 -5.58
C GLY A 301 -9.04 -20.04 -5.08
N VAL A 302 -8.71 -19.74 -3.81
CA VAL A 302 -8.75 -18.38 -3.27
C VAL A 302 -7.42 -17.68 -3.52
N SER A 303 -7.47 -16.41 -3.96
CA SER A 303 -6.27 -15.61 -4.22
C SER A 303 -5.41 -15.42 -2.96
N TRP A 304 -4.09 -15.29 -3.14
CA TRP A 304 -3.19 -15.04 -2.01
C TRP A 304 -3.51 -13.70 -1.32
N ARG A 305 -3.97 -12.69 -2.07
CA ARG A 305 -4.37 -11.38 -1.51
C ARG A 305 -5.59 -11.50 -0.61
N LEU A 306 -6.59 -12.29 -1.00
CA LEU A 306 -7.74 -12.55 -0.12
C LEU A 306 -7.31 -13.35 1.12
N ARG A 307 -6.46 -14.38 0.96
CA ARG A 307 -5.92 -15.13 2.11
C ARG A 307 -5.18 -14.24 3.10
N TYR A 308 -4.34 -13.36 2.57
CA TYR A 308 -3.62 -12.38 3.36
C TYR A 308 -4.58 -11.45 4.11
N GLU A 309 -5.64 -10.97 3.45
CA GLU A 309 -6.69 -10.17 4.10
C GLU A 309 -7.41 -10.95 5.20
N MET A 310 -7.74 -12.22 4.99
CA MET A 310 -8.42 -13.05 6.00
C MET A 310 -7.51 -13.32 7.20
N ALA A 311 -6.23 -13.60 6.96
CA ALA A 311 -5.22 -13.75 8.01
C ALA A 311 -5.07 -12.44 8.79
N TYR A 312 -5.04 -11.30 8.10
CA TYR A 312 -5.01 -9.98 8.71
C TYR A 312 -6.23 -9.72 9.59
N ASN A 313 -7.44 -9.99 9.09
CA ASN A 313 -8.67 -9.80 9.87
C ASN A 313 -8.72 -10.69 11.11
N LEU A 314 -8.30 -11.95 11.00
CA LEU A 314 -8.17 -12.86 12.16
C LEU A 314 -7.14 -12.33 13.17
N TYR A 315 -6.02 -11.82 12.68
CA TYR A 315 -5.01 -11.20 13.53
C TYR A 315 -5.53 -9.93 14.22
N MET A 316 -6.30 -9.06 13.53
CA MET A 316 -6.89 -7.86 14.11
C MET A 316 -7.87 -8.18 15.24
N LEU A 317 -8.69 -9.22 15.07
CA LEU A 317 -9.62 -9.69 16.11
C LEU A 317 -8.92 -10.03 17.44
N ILE A 318 -7.69 -10.53 17.38
CA ILE A 318 -6.89 -10.86 18.57
C ILE A 318 -6.05 -9.68 19.03
N SER A 319 -5.45 -8.95 18.10
CA SER A 319 -4.45 -7.91 18.41
C SER A 319 -5.05 -6.58 18.83
N ASP A 320 -6.23 -6.17 18.37
CA ASP A 320 -6.80 -4.85 18.70
C ASP A 320 -7.11 -4.65 20.20
N PRO A 321 -7.71 -5.64 20.90
CA PRO A 321 -7.83 -5.57 22.35
C PRO A 321 -6.46 -5.47 23.04
N LEU A 322 -5.46 -6.22 22.54
CA LEU A 322 -4.10 -6.22 23.09
C LEU A 322 -3.37 -4.89 22.84
N LYS A 323 -3.56 -4.24 21.69
CA LYS A 323 -3.03 -2.90 21.40
C LYS A 323 -3.56 -1.88 22.40
N THR A 324 -4.87 -1.88 22.62
CA THR A 324 -5.52 -0.97 23.57
C THR A 324 -4.97 -1.19 24.98
N TRP A 325 -4.82 -2.45 25.39
CA TRP A 325 -4.20 -2.81 26.66
C TRP A 325 -2.73 -2.38 26.74
N SER A 326 -1.97 -2.49 25.65
CA SER A 326 -0.56 -2.12 25.63
C SER A 326 -0.32 -0.64 25.90
N ILE A 327 -1.24 0.25 25.49
CA ILE A 327 -1.16 1.69 25.81
C ILE A 327 -1.24 1.89 27.34
N VAL A 328 -2.15 1.20 28.00
CA VAL A 328 -2.29 1.22 29.46
C VAL A 328 -1.02 0.68 30.13
N MET A 329 -0.48 -0.43 29.64
CA MET A 329 0.75 -1.03 30.18
C MET A 329 1.98 -0.14 30.00
N ILE A 330 2.12 0.52 28.85
CA ILE A 330 3.21 1.47 28.58
C ILE A 330 3.10 2.68 29.51
N ALA A 331 1.90 3.23 29.69
CA ALA A 331 1.67 4.34 30.61
C ALA A 331 1.98 3.95 32.07
N ALA A 332 1.61 2.74 32.48
CA ALA A 332 1.84 2.22 33.82
C ALA A 332 3.30 1.82 34.11
N THR A 333 4.12 1.54 33.10
CA THR A 333 5.48 1.00 33.27
C THR A 333 6.57 2.03 32.91
N PRO A 334 7.22 2.68 33.90
CA PRO A 334 8.16 3.79 33.65
C PRO A 334 9.28 3.47 32.64
N ALA A 335 9.86 2.27 32.70
CA ALA A 335 10.95 1.84 31.81
C ALA A 335 10.56 1.78 30.32
N LEU A 336 9.27 1.68 30.01
CA LEU A 336 8.76 1.54 28.64
C LEU A 336 8.16 2.83 28.09
N ARG A 337 8.02 3.89 28.91
CA ARG A 337 7.31 5.11 28.49
C ARG A 337 7.96 5.78 27.29
N TRP A 338 9.29 5.96 27.32
CA TRP A 338 10.02 6.63 26.23
C TRP A 338 10.11 5.77 24.96
N TRP A 339 10.48 4.50 25.08
CA TRP A 339 10.56 3.58 23.95
C TRP A 339 9.18 3.25 23.36
N GLY A 340 8.19 3.01 24.22
CA GLY A 340 6.80 2.80 23.81
C GLY A 340 6.23 4.03 23.10
N ALA A 341 6.46 5.24 23.64
CA ALA A 341 6.07 6.47 22.95
C ALA A 341 6.78 6.61 21.59
N ALA A 342 8.10 6.34 21.51
CA ALA A 342 8.83 6.40 20.25
C ALA A 342 8.29 5.40 19.21
N ILE A 343 8.01 4.16 19.62
CA ILE A 343 7.43 3.12 18.75
C ILE A 343 6.03 3.52 18.28
N TYR A 344 5.18 4.01 19.17
CA TYR A 344 3.83 4.46 18.82
C TYR A 344 3.83 5.72 17.95
N LEU A 345 4.75 6.65 18.17
CA LEU A 345 4.92 7.83 17.32
C LEU A 345 5.46 7.44 15.94
N ALA A 346 6.40 6.50 15.85
CA ALA A 346 6.87 5.97 14.59
C ALA A 346 5.74 5.23 13.84
N TYR A 347 4.99 4.37 14.53
CA TYR A 347 3.80 3.70 13.99
C TYR A 347 2.77 4.72 13.50
N LEU A 348 2.48 5.75 14.31
CA LEU A 348 1.56 6.83 13.94
C LEU A 348 2.07 7.62 12.72
N ALA A 349 3.37 7.89 12.64
CA ALA A 349 3.98 8.54 11.48
C ALA A 349 3.83 7.68 10.20
N PHE A 350 4.03 6.36 10.30
CA PHE A 350 3.77 5.42 9.21
C PHE A 350 2.29 5.33 8.83
N GLU A 351 1.39 5.35 9.81
CA GLU A 351 -0.06 5.37 9.58
C GLU A 351 -0.51 6.67 8.92
N ILE A 352 0.05 7.81 9.32
CA ILE A 352 -0.27 9.11 8.72
C ILE A 352 0.41 9.29 7.35
N TYR A 353 1.48 8.57 7.02
CA TYR A 353 2.12 8.70 5.69
C TYR A 353 1.15 8.48 4.51
N PRO A 354 0.29 7.44 4.49
CA PRO A 354 -0.85 7.33 3.58
C PRO A 354 -1.67 8.61 3.43
N TRP A 355 -1.91 9.38 4.49
CA TRP A 355 -2.67 10.64 4.43
C TRP A 355 -2.05 11.66 3.46
N TRP A 356 -0.73 11.70 3.34
CA TRP A 356 -0.01 12.61 2.43
C TRP A 356 0.04 12.10 0.98
N VAL A 357 0.06 10.78 0.79
CA VAL A 357 0.27 10.14 -0.52
C VAL A 357 -1.05 9.72 -1.19
N VAL A 358 -2.02 9.28 -0.40
CA VAL A 358 -3.36 8.88 -0.82
C VAL A 358 -4.23 10.13 -0.89
N ARG A 359 -4.19 10.80 -2.04
CA ARG A 359 -5.10 11.92 -2.33
C ARG A 359 -6.46 11.38 -2.77
N THR A 360 -7.52 11.96 -2.22
CA THR A 360 -8.91 11.64 -2.54
C THR A 360 -9.20 11.81 -4.04
N PRO A 361 -10.00 10.90 -4.65
CA PRO A 361 -10.41 11.02 -6.05
C PRO A 361 -11.20 12.32 -6.29
N GLY A 362 -11.13 12.82 -7.52
CA GLY A 362 -11.71 14.09 -7.93
C GLY A 362 -10.76 15.29 -7.84
N SER A 363 -9.51 15.09 -7.40
CA SER A 363 -8.42 16.07 -7.54
C SER A 363 -7.61 15.82 -8.81
N ASP A 364 -8.27 15.75 -9.96
CA ASP A 364 -7.64 15.63 -11.29
C ASP A 364 -6.90 16.91 -11.65
N ARG A 365 -5.70 17.08 -11.09
CA ARG A 365 -4.73 18.07 -11.54
C ARG A 365 -3.45 17.46 -12.10
N ARG A 366 -3.43 16.15 -12.42
CA ARG A 366 -2.23 15.47 -12.95
C ARG A 366 -2.46 14.47 -14.08
N ALA A 367 -3.59 14.53 -14.77
CA ALA A 367 -3.72 13.90 -16.09
C ALA A 367 -2.79 14.55 -17.16
N LEU A 368 -2.11 15.65 -16.84
CA LEU A 368 -1.18 16.36 -17.73
C LEU A 368 0.30 15.92 -17.65
N ALA A 369 0.64 14.88 -16.88
CA ALA A 369 2.02 14.37 -16.80
C ALA A 369 2.24 13.06 -17.58
N ALA A 370 1.24 12.61 -18.33
CA ALA A 370 1.31 11.40 -19.16
C ALA A 370 1.87 11.65 -20.58
N ALA A 371 2.43 12.83 -20.83
CA ALA A 371 3.01 13.20 -22.12
C ALA A 371 4.42 13.77 -21.95
N THR A 372 5.35 12.99 -21.40
CA THR A 372 6.78 13.28 -21.56
C THR A 372 7.61 11.99 -21.65
N PRO A 373 8.29 11.73 -22.79
CA PRO A 373 9.11 10.54 -22.99
C PRO A 373 10.53 10.79 -22.47
N ALA A 374 10.78 10.54 -21.19
CA ALA A 374 12.14 10.39 -20.67
C ALA A 374 12.22 9.19 -19.72
N ALA A 375 12.97 8.17 -20.15
CA ALA A 375 13.14 6.82 -19.60
C ALA A 375 11.85 5.97 -19.55
N ALA A 376 11.65 5.08 -20.52
CA ALA A 376 10.67 4.00 -20.39
C ALA A 376 10.96 3.18 -19.12
N THR A 377 9.92 2.78 -18.40
CA THR A 377 10.08 1.79 -17.33
C THR A 377 10.60 0.52 -17.99
N PRO A 378 11.79 0.00 -17.63
CA PRO A 378 12.21 -1.26 -18.20
C PRO A 378 11.18 -2.34 -17.82
N PRO A 379 10.82 -3.23 -18.76
CA PRO A 379 9.88 -4.30 -18.49
C PRO A 379 10.38 -5.16 -17.33
N ALA A 380 9.49 -5.87 -16.64
CA ALA A 380 9.93 -6.75 -15.56
C ALA A 380 10.92 -7.78 -16.12
N TYR A 381 12.08 -7.97 -15.48
CA TYR A 381 13.10 -8.94 -15.91
C TYR A 381 13.79 -9.62 -14.72
N VAL A 382 14.39 -10.78 -14.98
CA VAL A 382 15.30 -11.48 -14.09
C VAL A 382 16.63 -11.63 -14.81
N GLY A 383 17.72 -11.45 -14.11
CA GLY A 383 19.04 -11.61 -14.69
C GLY A 383 20.06 -12.03 -13.67
N GLY A 384 21.24 -12.35 -14.18
CA GLY A 384 22.40 -12.62 -13.36
C GLY A 384 23.67 -12.36 -14.13
N GLN A 385 24.77 -12.13 -13.43
CA GLN A 385 26.08 -11.97 -14.03
C GLN A 385 27.16 -12.60 -13.17
N VAL A 386 28.22 -13.04 -13.82
CA VAL A 386 29.45 -13.50 -13.20
C VAL A 386 30.56 -12.54 -13.58
N ARG A 387 31.32 -12.10 -12.58
CA ARG A 387 32.51 -11.26 -12.71
C ARG A 387 33.75 -12.02 -12.28
N TYR A 388 34.84 -11.87 -13.02
CA TYR A 388 36.16 -12.36 -12.66
C TYR A 388 37.09 -11.17 -12.49
N TRP A 389 37.62 -11.00 -11.29
CA TRP A 389 38.53 -9.94 -10.91
C TRP A 389 39.94 -10.50 -10.88
N TRP A 390 40.77 -10.00 -11.78
CA TRP A 390 42.19 -10.32 -11.84
C TRP A 390 42.98 -9.23 -11.14
N PHE A 391 43.56 -9.55 -9.98
CA PHE A 391 44.37 -8.63 -9.21
C PHE A 391 45.87 -8.75 -9.55
N SER A 392 46.60 -7.64 -9.47
CA SER A 392 48.04 -7.61 -9.76
C SER A 392 48.88 -8.51 -8.83
N ASP A 393 48.38 -8.81 -7.63
CA ASP A 393 49.05 -9.67 -6.63
C ASP A 393 48.65 -11.16 -6.75
N HIS A 394 47.89 -11.52 -7.78
CA HIS A 394 47.40 -12.88 -8.06
C HIS A 394 46.33 -13.39 -7.07
N ASN A 395 45.76 -12.49 -6.25
CA ASN A 395 44.63 -12.81 -5.38
C ASN A 395 43.30 -12.62 -6.13
N ASP A 396 43.04 -13.47 -7.12
CA ASP A 396 41.88 -13.34 -8.00
C ASP A 396 40.56 -13.61 -7.26
N LEU A 397 39.47 -13.03 -7.76
CA LEU A 397 38.14 -13.12 -7.16
C LEU A 397 37.06 -13.41 -8.21
N ARG A 398 36.12 -14.27 -7.86
CA ARG A 398 34.89 -14.56 -8.59
C ARG A 398 33.71 -13.92 -7.88
N ASP A 399 32.81 -13.36 -8.64
CA ASP A 399 31.63 -12.72 -8.10
C ASP A 399 30.39 -13.10 -8.93
N ALA A 400 29.36 -13.60 -8.27
CA ALA A 400 28.09 -13.98 -8.88
C ALA A 400 26.96 -13.11 -8.34
N ILE A 401 26.24 -12.49 -9.26
CA ILE A 401 25.13 -11.60 -8.96
C ILE A 401 23.85 -12.17 -9.59
N VAL A 402 22.77 -12.18 -8.82
CA VAL A 402 21.42 -12.45 -9.30
C VAL A 402 20.55 -11.27 -8.93
N TYR A 403 19.75 -10.81 -9.88
CA TYR A 403 18.81 -9.72 -9.65
C TYR A 403 17.44 -10.01 -10.23
N TRP A 404 16.43 -9.48 -9.53
CA TRP A 404 15.04 -9.62 -9.87
C TRP A 404 14.37 -8.25 -9.88
N VAL A 405 13.76 -7.90 -11.02
CA VAL A 405 13.17 -6.57 -11.25
C VAL A 405 11.69 -6.71 -11.60
N PRO A 406 10.78 -6.82 -10.61
CA PRO A 406 9.34 -6.82 -10.86
C PRO A 406 8.80 -5.40 -10.99
N GLY A 407 9.02 -4.75 -12.15
CA GLY A 407 8.53 -3.40 -12.43
C GLY A 407 9.36 -2.30 -11.77
N PRO A 408 8.83 -1.49 -10.81
CA PRO A 408 9.56 -0.38 -10.19
C PRO A 408 10.57 -0.80 -9.11
N PHE A 409 10.70 -2.10 -8.85
CA PHE A 409 11.50 -2.64 -7.77
C PHE A 409 12.64 -3.45 -8.33
N HIS A 410 13.82 -3.36 -7.72
CA HIS A 410 14.99 -4.16 -8.06
C HIS A 410 15.61 -4.72 -6.78
N VAL A 411 15.64 -6.04 -6.69
CA VAL A 411 16.38 -6.78 -5.65
C VAL A 411 17.64 -7.32 -6.29
N GLN A 412 18.77 -7.11 -5.64
CA GLN A 412 20.04 -7.69 -6.01
C GLN A 412 20.58 -8.53 -4.86
N LEU A 413 21.05 -9.73 -5.20
CA LEU A 413 21.81 -10.61 -4.33
C LEU A 413 23.16 -10.86 -5.01
N GLU A 414 24.23 -10.68 -4.25
CA GLU A 414 25.59 -10.75 -4.77
C GLU A 414 26.48 -11.58 -3.85
N TYR A 415 27.37 -12.37 -4.46
CA TYR A 415 28.17 -13.40 -3.83
C TYR A 415 29.63 -13.33 -4.30
N TRP A 416 30.54 -13.14 -3.34
CA TRP A 416 31.98 -12.99 -3.57
C TRP A 416 32.76 -14.22 -3.10
N ASP A 417 33.61 -14.78 -3.96
CA ASP A 417 34.45 -15.97 -3.73
C ASP A 417 35.88 -15.78 -4.25
N PHE A 418 36.88 -15.84 -3.36
CA PHE A 418 38.29 -15.66 -3.73
C PHE A 418 38.90 -16.97 -4.26
N VAL A 419 39.70 -16.89 -5.33
CA VAL A 419 40.26 -18.04 -6.05
C VAL A 419 41.41 -18.68 -5.27
N ASP A 420 42.16 -17.91 -4.48
CA ASP A 420 43.22 -18.42 -3.60
C ASP A 420 42.75 -18.52 -2.14
N HIS A 421 42.51 -19.76 -1.70
CA HIS A 421 42.08 -20.12 -0.34
C HIS A 421 43.18 -19.93 0.73
N ALA A 422 44.42 -19.56 0.36
CA ALA A 422 45.48 -19.24 1.31
C ALA A 422 45.26 -17.88 2.01
N THR A 423 44.40 -17.03 1.45
CA THR A 423 43.98 -15.77 2.08
C THR A 423 42.83 -16.04 3.05
N LEU A 424 42.89 -15.55 4.28
CA LEU A 424 41.84 -15.67 5.31
C LEU A 424 40.53 -14.91 4.96
N ASP A 425 40.32 -14.54 3.70
CA ASP A 425 39.21 -13.72 3.24
C ASP A 425 38.08 -14.63 2.73
N GLN A 426 37.02 -14.74 3.53
CA GLN A 426 35.82 -15.51 3.20
C GLN A 426 34.60 -14.60 2.99
N PHE A 427 33.66 -15.12 2.18
CA PHE A 427 32.25 -14.78 2.02
C PHE A 427 31.82 -13.33 2.32
N ARG A 428 31.41 -12.60 1.27
CA ARG A 428 30.84 -11.24 1.40
C ARG A 428 29.46 -11.18 0.74
N PRO A 429 28.38 -11.45 1.49
CA PRO A 429 27.03 -11.28 0.98
C PRO A 429 26.70 -9.80 0.83
N GLU A 430 26.00 -9.49 -0.24
CA GLU A 430 25.47 -8.15 -0.49
C GLU A 430 24.00 -8.24 -0.91
N VAL A 431 23.19 -7.34 -0.33
CA VAL A 431 21.75 -7.24 -0.57
C VAL A 431 21.42 -5.80 -0.93
N GLY A 432 20.89 -5.61 -2.14
CA GLY A 432 20.46 -4.31 -2.66
C GLY A 432 18.95 -4.24 -2.82
N LEU A 433 18.37 -3.11 -2.40
CA LEU A 433 16.99 -2.74 -2.57
C LEU A 433 16.92 -1.40 -3.30
N HIS A 434 16.40 -1.40 -4.52
CA HIS A 434 16.20 -0.16 -5.28
C HIS A 434 14.71 0.04 -5.57
N LEU A 435 14.19 1.18 -5.16
CA LEU A 435 12.80 1.57 -5.31
C LEU A 435 12.71 2.73 -6.30
N ARG A 436 11.92 2.55 -7.36
CA ARG A 436 11.59 3.62 -8.30
C ARG A 436 10.21 4.19 -8.02
N ASP A 437 10.11 5.51 -7.92
CA ASP A 437 8.84 6.19 -7.75
C ASP A 437 8.16 6.53 -9.11
N ARG A 438 7.02 7.21 -9.05
CA ARG A 438 6.26 7.60 -10.24
C ARG A 438 6.87 8.73 -11.05
N ARG A 439 7.71 9.54 -10.43
CA ARG A 439 8.54 10.54 -11.14
C ARG A 439 9.76 9.89 -11.75
N LYS A 440 9.90 8.56 -11.60
CA LYS A 440 11.03 7.75 -12.05
C LYS A 440 12.31 8.01 -11.24
N SER A 441 12.20 8.73 -10.12
CA SER A 441 13.27 8.88 -9.15
C SER A 441 13.56 7.54 -8.48
N VAL A 442 14.82 7.26 -8.17
CA VAL A 442 15.27 6.01 -7.53
C VAL A 442 15.71 6.30 -6.11
N TYR A 443 15.41 5.37 -5.21
CA TYR A 443 15.90 5.33 -3.84
C TYR A 443 16.63 4.00 -3.64
N THR A 444 17.86 4.07 -3.16
CA THR A 444 18.72 2.91 -2.98
C THR A 444 18.96 2.71 -1.49
N LEU A 445 18.72 1.49 -1.03
CA LEU A 445 19.19 0.97 0.25
C LEU A 445 19.94 -0.33 -0.02
N GLN A 446 21.19 -0.39 0.42
CA GLN A 446 22.04 -1.55 0.17
C GLN A 446 22.88 -1.84 1.40
N TRP A 447 23.19 -3.11 1.59
CA TRP A 447 24.05 -3.59 2.65
C TRP A 447 25.01 -4.64 2.11
N ARG A 448 26.26 -4.56 2.56
CA ARG A 448 27.30 -5.54 2.30
C ARG A 448 28.07 -5.82 3.58
N HIS A 449 28.29 -7.10 3.85
CA HIS A 449 29.23 -7.54 4.88
C HIS A 449 30.66 -7.59 4.32
N GLU A 450 31.61 -6.95 5.01
CA GLU A 450 33.03 -6.92 4.63
C GLU A 450 33.92 -7.41 5.78
N ARG A 451 34.14 -8.71 5.93
CA ARG A 451 35.05 -9.34 6.93
C ARG A 451 34.87 -8.86 8.39
N ASN A 452 35.38 -7.67 8.73
CA ASN A 452 35.31 -7.05 10.07
C ASN A 452 34.53 -5.72 10.09
N GLN A 453 33.88 -5.34 8.99
CA GLN A 453 33.13 -4.11 8.86
C GLN A 453 31.83 -4.31 8.06
N GLU A 454 30.86 -3.43 8.29
CA GLU A 454 29.59 -3.40 7.58
C GLU A 454 29.53 -2.17 6.69
N ARG A 455 29.16 -2.34 5.43
CA ARG A 455 28.95 -1.22 4.52
C ARG A 455 27.47 -1.09 4.19
N PHE A 456 26.95 0.12 4.34
CA PHE A 456 25.60 0.46 3.92
C PHE A 456 25.65 1.50 2.81
N TRP A 457 24.60 1.59 2.01
CA TRP A 457 24.37 2.70 1.09
C TRP A 457 22.95 3.20 1.28
N ALA A 458 22.81 4.52 1.32
CA ALA A 458 21.55 5.23 1.25
C ALA A 458 21.68 6.33 0.21
N GLY A 459 20.97 6.17 -0.90
CA GLY A 459 21.13 7.05 -2.06
C GLY A 459 19.81 7.38 -2.73
N THR A 460 19.84 8.44 -3.53
CA THR A 460 18.71 8.84 -4.36
C THR A 460 19.12 9.45 -5.68
N ASP A 461 18.38 9.08 -6.72
CA ASP A 461 18.43 9.69 -8.04
C ASP A 461 17.10 10.41 -8.26
N GLN A 462 17.12 11.73 -8.43
CA GLN A 462 15.94 12.58 -8.56
C GLN A 462 15.82 13.15 -9.97
N VAL A 463 14.67 12.92 -10.61
CA VAL A 463 14.36 13.56 -11.90
C VAL A 463 14.11 15.05 -11.65
N VAL A 464 15.04 15.90 -12.10
CA VAL A 464 14.99 17.36 -11.93
C VAL A 464 14.33 18.02 -13.14
N SER A 465 14.55 17.48 -14.33
CA SER A 465 13.92 17.92 -15.58
C SER A 465 13.80 16.75 -16.56
N ASP A 466 13.25 17.00 -17.75
CA ASP A 466 13.09 15.99 -18.80
C ASP A 466 14.43 15.38 -19.27
N HIS A 467 15.54 16.10 -19.04
CA HIS A 467 16.87 15.68 -19.45
C HIS A 467 17.82 15.44 -18.28
N VAL A 468 17.50 15.85 -17.06
CA VAL A 468 18.46 15.85 -15.95
C VAL A 468 17.96 15.01 -14.77
N VAL A 469 18.81 14.09 -14.34
CA VAL A 469 18.65 13.33 -13.09
C VAL A 469 19.79 13.71 -12.15
N ALA A 470 19.49 14.22 -10.97
CA ALA A 470 20.48 14.50 -9.94
C ALA A 470 20.66 13.30 -8.99
N ARG A 471 21.89 13.00 -8.59
CA ARG A 471 22.23 11.87 -7.72
C ARG A 471 22.91 12.37 -6.45
N ALA A 472 22.54 11.78 -5.32
CA ALA A 472 23.24 11.93 -4.04
C ALA A 472 23.22 10.61 -3.26
N GLU A 473 24.34 10.25 -2.66
CA GLU A 473 24.47 9.02 -1.88
C GLU A 473 25.42 9.20 -0.70
N VAL A 474 25.07 8.55 0.41
CA VAL A 474 25.94 8.35 1.56
C VAL A 474 26.11 6.86 1.82
N SER A 475 27.35 6.44 2.05
CA SER A 475 27.70 5.06 2.32
C SER A 475 28.58 4.97 3.58
N PRO A 476 27.98 4.69 4.76
CA PRO A 476 28.76 4.47 5.97
C PRO A 476 29.41 3.09 5.94
N ILE A 477 30.69 3.05 6.33
CA ILE A 477 31.49 1.86 6.59
C ILE A 477 31.67 1.80 8.11
N VAL A 478 31.07 0.80 8.74
CA VAL A 478 31.01 0.64 10.20
C VAL A 478 31.94 -0.49 10.61
N ALA A 479 33.04 -0.15 11.26
CA ALA A 479 33.97 -1.09 11.89
C ALA A 479 33.78 -1.09 13.42
N SER A 480 34.47 -2.00 14.12
CA SER A 480 34.37 -2.10 15.59
C SER A 480 34.85 -0.85 16.34
N ASP A 481 35.71 -0.04 15.73
CA ASP A 481 36.40 1.09 16.36
C ASP A 481 36.09 2.45 15.70
N SER A 482 35.45 2.45 14.53
CA SER A 482 35.30 3.65 13.72
C SER A 482 34.14 3.54 12.72
N THR A 483 33.61 4.69 12.30
CA THR A 483 32.67 4.78 11.19
C THR A 483 33.16 5.82 10.19
N LEU A 484 33.34 5.40 8.95
CA LEU A 484 33.78 6.24 7.85
C LEU A 484 32.64 6.47 6.88
N PHE A 485 32.49 7.70 6.37
CA PHE A 485 31.43 8.05 5.43
C PHE A 485 32.01 8.30 4.05
N VAL A 486 31.66 7.43 3.11
CA VAL A 486 31.84 7.69 1.69
C VAL A 486 30.65 8.52 1.23
N VAL A 487 30.89 9.61 0.51
CA VAL A 487 29.83 10.50 0.03
C VAL A 487 29.98 10.67 -1.47
N SER A 488 28.87 10.59 -2.20
CA SER A 488 28.87 10.88 -3.62
C SER A 488 27.74 11.80 -4.03
N ALA A 489 27.99 12.60 -5.06
CA ALA A 489 27.02 13.49 -5.67
C ALA A 489 27.30 13.62 -7.17
N GLY A 490 26.27 13.73 -7.98
CA GLY A 490 26.42 13.78 -9.42
C GLY A 490 25.11 13.96 -10.15
N GLY A 491 25.12 13.63 -11.44
CA GLY A 491 23.90 13.58 -12.22
C GLY A 491 24.12 13.04 -13.62
N ASP A 492 22.99 12.75 -14.25
CA ASP A 492 22.90 12.20 -15.59
C ASP A 492 22.16 13.21 -16.49
N TYR A 493 22.68 13.41 -17.70
CA TYR A 493 22.03 14.14 -18.77
C TYR A 493 21.60 13.18 -19.88
N TYR A 494 20.30 13.10 -20.13
CA TYR A 494 19.67 12.25 -21.15
C TYR A 494 19.35 13.07 -22.39
N TRP A 495 19.72 12.60 -23.58
CA TRP A 495 19.26 13.19 -24.85
C TRP A 495 18.19 12.35 -25.55
N THR A 496 17.98 11.10 -25.11
CA THR A 496 16.88 10.23 -25.54
C THR A 496 16.52 9.27 -24.40
N SER A 497 15.54 8.36 -24.60
CA SER A 497 15.04 7.49 -23.54
C SER A 497 16.08 6.56 -22.88
N TRP A 498 17.15 6.22 -23.60
CA TRP A 498 18.16 5.24 -23.14
C TRP A 498 19.61 5.72 -23.26
N ASN A 499 19.84 6.85 -23.93
CA ASN A 499 21.18 7.41 -24.13
C ASN A 499 21.43 8.55 -23.15
N PHE A 500 22.53 8.46 -22.40
CA PHE A 500 22.87 9.46 -21.38
C PHE A 500 24.38 9.61 -21.18
N ALA A 501 24.75 10.76 -20.60
CA ALA A 501 26.06 11.03 -20.06
C ALA A 501 25.93 11.29 -18.56
N SER A 502 26.85 10.77 -17.75
CA SER A 502 26.85 10.88 -16.30
C SER A 502 28.18 11.43 -15.80
N ALA A 503 28.11 12.27 -14.78
CA ALA A 503 29.26 12.73 -14.04
C ALA A 503 28.96 12.62 -12.54
N THR A 504 29.82 11.92 -11.81
CA THR A 504 29.70 11.76 -10.35
C THR A 504 31.02 12.14 -9.69
N ALA A 505 30.97 12.78 -8.53
CA ALA A 505 32.11 12.99 -7.64
C ALA A 505 31.93 12.08 -6.42
N ILE A 506 32.94 11.26 -6.12
CA ILE A 506 32.95 10.35 -4.98
C ILE A 506 34.11 10.75 -4.07
N ARG A 507 33.82 10.94 -2.78
CA ARG A 507 34.81 11.17 -1.74
C ARG A 507 34.89 9.96 -0.84
N ASP A 508 36.02 9.27 -0.85
CA ASP A 508 36.32 8.18 0.07
C ASP A 508 37.35 8.64 1.12
N PRO A 509 37.01 8.66 2.42
CA PRO A 509 37.91 9.12 3.46
C PRO A 509 39.05 8.15 3.78
N ARG A 510 39.05 6.91 3.29
CA ARG A 510 40.12 5.94 3.52
C ARG A 510 41.44 6.44 2.92
N GLU A 511 42.56 6.07 3.55
CA GLU A 511 43.92 6.34 3.04
C GLU A 511 44.23 7.82 2.75
N GLY A 512 43.62 8.78 3.44
CA GLY A 512 43.93 10.20 3.26
C GLY A 512 43.04 10.95 2.26
N GLY A 513 41.86 10.40 1.92
CA GLY A 513 40.80 11.17 1.24
C GLY A 513 40.89 11.15 -0.28
N LEU A 514 40.61 10.01 -0.90
CA LEU A 514 40.59 9.86 -2.35
C LEU A 514 39.33 10.52 -2.94
N TRP A 515 39.52 11.32 -3.98
CA TRP A 515 38.43 11.78 -4.84
C TRP A 515 38.48 11.03 -6.16
N VAL A 516 37.32 10.54 -6.60
CA VAL A 516 37.15 9.88 -7.91
C VAL A 516 36.03 10.59 -8.65
N PHE A 517 36.22 10.82 -9.95
CA PHE A 517 35.25 11.49 -10.80
C PHE A 517 34.79 10.61 -11.96
N PRO A 518 33.94 9.59 -11.74
CA PRO A 518 33.44 8.77 -12.84
C PRO A 518 32.65 9.61 -13.85
N LEU A 519 33.06 9.50 -15.11
CA LEU A 519 32.42 10.07 -16.29
C LEU A 519 31.98 8.89 -17.17
N ARG A 520 30.69 8.82 -17.47
CA ARG A 520 30.11 7.70 -18.21
C ARG A 520 29.29 8.20 -19.38
N VAL A 521 29.35 7.48 -20.50
CA VAL A 521 28.45 7.66 -21.64
C VAL A 521 27.85 6.31 -21.97
N ARG A 522 26.53 6.27 -22.14
CA ARG A 522 25.79 5.10 -22.63
C ARG A 522 25.08 5.45 -23.92
N LEU A 523 25.24 4.57 -24.90
CA LEU A 523 24.50 4.58 -26.16
C LEU A 523 23.61 3.36 -26.24
N ALA A 524 22.34 3.52 -26.58
CA ALA A 524 21.33 2.47 -26.51
C ALA A 524 20.24 2.63 -27.57
N ASN A 525 19.69 1.50 -28.03
CA ASN A 525 18.58 1.45 -28.99
C ASN A 525 17.22 1.23 -28.28
N GLU A 526 16.13 1.18 -29.05
CA GLU A 526 14.78 0.96 -28.52
C GLU A 526 14.56 -0.46 -27.98
N ALA A 527 15.35 -1.43 -28.43
CA ALA A 527 15.33 -2.82 -27.96
C ALA A 527 16.12 -3.03 -26.64
N ASN A 528 16.61 -1.95 -26.02
CA ASN A 528 17.44 -1.99 -24.80
C ASN A 528 18.76 -2.77 -24.99
N ASP A 529 19.30 -2.78 -26.21
CA ASP A 529 20.70 -3.07 -26.47
C ASP A 529 21.51 -1.80 -26.27
N TRP A 530 22.68 -1.91 -25.64
CA TRP A 530 23.46 -0.74 -25.29
C TRP A 530 24.96 -1.00 -25.23
N VAL A 531 25.73 0.06 -25.44
CA VAL A 531 27.18 0.13 -25.25
C VAL A 531 27.46 1.26 -24.27
N GLN A 532 28.36 1.04 -23.34
CA GLN A 532 28.70 2.00 -22.31
C GLN A 532 30.22 2.09 -22.14
N ALA A 533 30.71 3.32 -22.07
CA ALA A 533 32.10 3.61 -21.74
C ALA A 533 32.13 4.46 -20.46
N THR A 534 33.07 4.15 -19.56
CA THR A 534 33.32 4.91 -18.35
C THR A 534 34.80 5.26 -18.25
N LEU A 535 35.11 6.48 -17.85
CA LEU A 535 36.43 6.94 -17.43
C LEU A 535 36.33 7.46 -16.00
N ALA A 536 37.27 7.08 -15.14
CA ALA A 536 37.24 7.46 -13.73
C ALA A 536 38.61 8.01 -13.28
N PRO A 537 38.92 9.29 -13.58
CA PRO A 537 40.09 9.94 -13.02
C PRO A 537 39.97 10.11 -11.51
N ALA A 538 41.09 9.94 -10.80
CA ALA A 538 41.19 10.10 -9.36
C ALA A 538 42.20 11.20 -8.98
N SER A 539 42.02 11.81 -7.81
CA SER A 539 42.88 12.91 -7.31
C SER A 539 44.35 12.55 -7.15
N ARG A 540 44.69 11.25 -7.14
CA ARG A 540 46.07 10.75 -7.10
C ARG A 540 46.75 10.65 -8.46
N GLY A 541 46.12 11.14 -9.52
CA GLY A 541 46.66 11.07 -10.88
C GLY A 541 46.52 9.70 -11.54
N THR A 542 45.72 8.80 -10.98
CA THR A 542 45.37 7.52 -11.61
C THR A 542 44.06 7.63 -12.41
N ILE A 543 43.90 6.76 -13.39
CA ILE A 543 42.70 6.72 -14.25
C ILE A 543 42.22 5.27 -14.35
N GLY A 544 40.92 5.10 -14.08
CA GLY A 544 40.16 3.91 -14.41
C GLY A 544 39.42 4.01 -15.72
N TRP A 545 39.10 2.86 -16.30
CA TRP A 545 38.17 2.80 -17.42
C TRP A 545 37.37 1.50 -17.43
N ALA A 546 36.16 1.57 -17.99
CA ALA A 546 35.31 0.41 -18.21
C ALA A 546 34.61 0.50 -19.56
N PHE A 547 34.39 -0.65 -20.18
CA PHE A 547 33.63 -0.81 -21.40
C PHE A 547 32.66 -1.98 -21.25
N ASP A 548 31.37 -1.70 -21.38
CA ASP A 548 30.29 -2.66 -21.22
C ASP A 548 29.42 -2.66 -22.47
N VAL A 549 28.95 -3.84 -22.86
CA VAL A 549 27.99 -4.02 -23.95
C VAL A 549 26.89 -5.00 -23.54
N LYS A 550 25.66 -4.69 -23.93
CA LYS A 550 24.52 -5.60 -23.84
C LYS A 550 23.90 -5.75 -25.22
N GLN A 551 23.68 -7.00 -25.62
CA GLN A 551 22.95 -7.36 -26.81
C GLN A 551 21.93 -8.46 -26.47
N ARG A 552 20.64 -8.14 -26.61
CA ARG A 552 19.50 -8.96 -26.23
C ARG A 552 19.60 -9.39 -24.77
N TRP A 553 19.74 -10.69 -24.55
CA TRP A 553 19.88 -11.27 -23.23
C TRP A 553 21.34 -11.32 -22.77
N LEU A 554 22.35 -11.11 -23.61
CA LEU A 554 23.76 -11.25 -23.25
C LEU A 554 24.37 -9.90 -22.87
N LYS A 555 25.13 -9.87 -21.76
CA LYS A 555 25.92 -8.73 -21.30
C LYS A 555 27.39 -9.12 -21.17
N LEU A 556 28.29 -8.29 -21.67
CA LEU A 556 29.73 -8.45 -21.56
C LEU A 556 30.35 -7.14 -21.07
N GLY A 557 31.40 -7.22 -20.27
CA GLY A 557 32.10 -6.04 -19.78
C GLY A 557 33.57 -6.30 -19.49
N ILE A 558 34.39 -5.26 -19.65
CA ILE A 558 35.78 -5.24 -19.23
C ILE A 558 36.05 -3.91 -18.53
N GLU A 559 36.67 -3.98 -17.36
CA GLU A 559 37.02 -2.83 -16.55
C GLU A 559 38.46 -2.95 -16.08
N ARG A 560 39.18 -1.83 -16.05
CA ARG A 560 40.54 -1.72 -15.55
C ARG A 560 40.55 -0.70 -14.43
N ASN A 561 40.88 -1.17 -13.23
CA ASN A 561 41.03 -0.30 -12.08
C ASN A 561 42.49 -0.09 -11.72
N SER A 562 42.89 1.19 -11.72
CA SER A 562 44.24 1.62 -11.36
C SER A 562 44.19 2.28 -9.98
N ARG A 563 44.14 1.48 -8.90
CA ARG A 563 44.17 1.95 -7.50
C ARG A 563 43.13 3.03 -7.16
N TYR A 564 41.89 2.87 -7.63
CA TYR A 564 40.80 3.79 -7.30
C TYR A 564 39.46 3.14 -6.95
N ASP A 565 39.33 1.82 -7.16
CA ASP A 565 38.13 1.03 -6.84
C ASP A 565 38.10 0.59 -5.36
N PHE A 566 38.70 1.43 -4.51
CA PHE A 566 38.83 1.21 -3.07
C PHE A 566 39.71 0.01 -2.67
N THR A 567 40.34 -0.63 -3.64
CA THR A 567 41.41 -1.60 -3.41
C THR A 567 42.77 -0.90 -3.48
N ARG A 568 43.78 -1.46 -2.82
CA ARG A 568 45.17 -0.93 -2.87
C ARG A 568 45.93 -1.41 -4.12
N LEU A 569 45.28 -2.17 -4.99
CA LEU A 569 45.88 -2.91 -6.08
C LEU A 569 45.29 -2.46 -7.41
N ASP A 570 46.03 -2.72 -8.47
CA ASP A 570 45.47 -2.61 -9.81
C ASP A 570 44.72 -3.92 -10.10
N ASN A 571 43.55 -3.83 -10.73
CA ASN A 571 42.82 -5.01 -11.16
C ASN A 571 42.18 -4.84 -12.54
N THR A 572 41.82 -5.97 -13.14
CA THR A 572 41.03 -6.04 -14.36
C THR A 572 39.82 -6.93 -14.09
N ILE A 573 38.62 -6.43 -14.37
CA ILE A 573 37.37 -7.15 -14.12
C ILE A 573 36.78 -7.54 -15.47
N LEU A 574 36.49 -8.82 -15.64
CA LEU A 574 35.76 -9.37 -16.78
C LEU A 574 34.35 -9.71 -16.33
N THR A 575 33.34 -9.24 -17.06
CA THR A 575 31.92 -9.48 -16.74
C THR A 575 31.26 -10.27 -17.86
N VAL A 576 30.51 -11.31 -17.50
CA VAL A 576 29.60 -12.04 -18.40
C VAL A 576 28.26 -12.18 -17.70
N GLY A 577 27.18 -11.73 -18.32
CA GLY A 577 25.85 -11.74 -17.73
C GLY A 577 24.74 -12.08 -18.70
N VAL A 578 23.59 -12.44 -18.13
CA VAL A 578 22.36 -12.77 -18.84
C VAL A 578 21.16 -12.04 -18.25
N GLU A 579 20.25 -11.55 -19.09
CA GLU A 579 19.00 -10.86 -18.71
C GLU A 579 17.81 -11.43 -19.50
N PHE A 580 16.74 -11.80 -18.81
CA PHE A 580 15.53 -12.38 -19.39
C PHE A 580 14.27 -11.62 -18.94
N PRO A 581 13.36 -11.26 -19.86
CA PRO A 581 12.08 -10.62 -19.49
C PRO A 581 11.17 -11.61 -18.74
N LEU A 582 10.42 -11.10 -17.74
CA LEU A 582 9.46 -11.85 -16.93
C LEU A 582 8.06 -11.92 -17.56
N SER A 583 7.82 -11.13 -18.60
CA SER A 583 6.60 -11.20 -19.42
C SER A 583 6.99 -11.55 -20.84
N PRO A 584 6.33 -12.53 -21.49
CA PRO A 584 6.45 -12.64 -22.95
C PRO A 584 5.98 -11.32 -23.55
N GLU A 585 6.73 -10.77 -24.52
CA GLU A 585 6.24 -9.64 -25.30
C GLU A 585 4.85 -9.97 -25.88
N PRO A 586 3.92 -9.01 -25.94
CA PRO A 586 2.59 -9.23 -26.50
C PRO A 586 2.62 -9.70 -27.96
#